data_AF-A0A645CER2-F1
#
_entry.id   AF-A0A645CER2-F1
#
_cell.length_a   1.000
_cell.length_b   1.000
_cell.length_c   1.000
_cell.angle_alpha   90.00
_cell.angle_beta   90.00
_cell.angle_gamma   90.00
#
_symmetry.space_group_name_H-M   'P 1'
#
loop_
_entity.id
_entity.type
_entity.pdbx_description
1 polymer ?
#
loop_
_entity_poly.entity_id
_entity_poly.type
_entity_poly.pdbx_seq_one_letter_code
_entity_poly.pdbx_strand_id
1 'polypeptide(L)'
;MVGGIAALVGAKMLGPRIGKYDANGKATAIPGHSLTLGALGVFILWFGWFGFNGGSTVSATGDKILVSMSTIFVTTNLAAAAASTATMILTWLRYGKPDVSMTLNGVLAGLVAITAGCDAVSPVGAFLIGTIAGIAVVFVIEFIDQVLKIDDPVGAIGVHGFCGALGTILTGVFALDGGLLYSGSIDMLITQLIGVVSVAAWVFVTIGIVFTLINKTIGLRVSEAEEITGLDLEEHGLASSYADFMPTLERDSLVTKHDGTRMLPVETAIPVVHRPAETTVTADGHKLSLVSIVTAQERFEALKSALDQLGITGMTVAKVLGYGIQKGHSEMYRGAEVPTHLLPKVQVDVVVSKIPVRDVIETAKKVLYTGKYGDGKIFVYDVENAVKIRTGEEGYDALQDTEIEESK
;
A
#
# COMPACT_ATOMS: atom_id res chain seq x y z
N MET A 1 -21.62 -8.39 11.95
CA MET A 1 -21.43 -7.85 13.32
C MET A 1 -20.49 -8.72 14.16
N VAL A 2 -20.78 -10.02 14.38
CA VAL A 2 -19.95 -10.93 15.21
C VAL A 2 -18.45 -10.82 14.90
N GLY A 3 -18.05 -11.04 13.65
CA GLY A 3 -16.63 -10.95 13.25
C GLY A 3 -16.00 -9.57 13.48
N GLY A 4 -16.74 -8.48 13.29
CA GLY A 4 -16.20 -7.13 13.50
C GLY A 4 -16.03 -6.77 14.97
N ILE A 5 -16.90 -7.26 15.86
CA ILE A 5 -16.73 -7.10 17.31
C ILE A 5 -15.58 -7.98 17.82
N ALA A 6 -15.45 -9.19 17.29
CA ALA A 6 -14.30 -10.04 17.56
C ALA A 6 -12.99 -9.36 17.13
N ALA A 7 -12.96 -8.75 15.93
CA ALA A 7 -11.83 -7.97 15.45
C ALA A 7 -11.51 -6.78 16.37
N LEU A 8 -12.53 -6.08 16.89
CA LEU A 8 -12.33 -4.96 17.83
C LEU A 8 -11.65 -5.43 19.12
N VAL A 9 -12.15 -6.50 19.72
CA VAL A 9 -11.58 -7.06 20.95
C VAL A 9 -10.16 -7.56 20.69
N GLY A 10 -9.96 -8.32 19.60
CA GLY A 10 -8.66 -8.87 19.23
C GLY A 10 -7.61 -7.79 18.96
N ALA A 11 -7.92 -6.81 18.10
CA ALA A 11 -6.99 -5.73 17.77
C ALA A 11 -6.65 -4.87 19.01
N LYS A 12 -7.63 -4.61 19.89
CA LYS A 12 -7.37 -3.88 21.14
C LYS A 12 -6.48 -4.65 22.11
N MET A 13 -6.65 -5.97 22.21
CA MET A 13 -5.83 -6.81 23.09
C MET A 13 -4.43 -7.08 22.53
N LEU A 14 -4.31 -7.21 21.21
CA LEU A 14 -3.05 -7.41 20.49
C LEU A 14 -2.17 -6.14 20.49
N GLY A 15 -2.81 -4.97 20.47
CA GLY A 15 -2.15 -3.68 20.32
C GLY A 15 -1.77 -3.35 18.86
N PRO A 16 -1.40 -2.10 18.59
CA PRO A 16 -1.13 -1.63 17.23
C PRO A 16 0.18 -2.16 16.66
N ARG A 17 0.33 -2.24 15.33
CA ARG A 17 1.60 -2.57 14.67
C ARG A 17 2.68 -1.56 15.02
N ILE A 18 3.93 -2.01 15.06
CA ILE A 18 5.09 -1.14 15.32
C ILE A 18 5.13 -0.03 14.27
N GLY A 19 5.28 1.23 14.71
CA GLY A 19 5.31 2.39 13.83
C GLY A 19 3.94 2.87 13.33
N LYS A 20 2.82 2.23 13.71
CA LYS A 20 1.47 2.68 13.34
C LYS A 20 1.10 4.03 13.93
N TYR A 21 1.55 4.31 15.16
CA TYR A 21 1.35 5.58 15.84
C TYR A 21 2.71 6.18 16.22
N ASP A 22 2.91 7.46 15.93
CA ASP A 22 4.15 8.17 16.29
C ASP A 22 4.22 8.48 17.81
N ALA A 23 5.33 9.08 18.25
CA ALA A 23 5.53 9.44 19.66
C ALA A 23 4.49 10.44 20.21
N ASN A 24 3.82 11.19 19.33
CA ASN A 24 2.72 12.11 19.69
C ASN A 24 1.35 11.45 19.57
N GLY A 25 1.31 10.15 19.25
CA GLY A 25 0.11 9.38 19.00
C GLY A 25 -0.54 9.65 17.64
N LYS A 26 0.07 10.41 16.73
CA LYS A 26 -0.49 10.65 15.38
C LYS A 26 -0.47 9.33 14.60
N ALA A 27 -1.56 9.05 13.89
CA ALA A 27 -1.66 7.87 13.04
C ALA A 27 -0.77 8.02 11.80
N THR A 28 0.07 7.02 11.57
CA THR A 28 0.87 6.86 10.35
C THR A 28 0.22 5.79 9.48
N ALA A 29 0.07 6.06 8.19
CA ALA A 29 -0.48 5.08 7.28
C ALA A 29 0.56 3.95 7.02
N ILE A 30 0.11 2.70 7.15
CA ILE A 30 0.81 1.51 6.65
C ILE A 30 -0.02 0.98 5.48
N PRO A 31 0.31 1.36 4.22
CA PRO A 31 -0.49 1.00 3.06
C PRO A 31 -0.53 -0.51 2.82
N GLY A 32 -1.62 -0.99 2.22
CA GLY A 32 -1.68 -2.37 1.74
C GLY A 32 -0.66 -2.62 0.63
N HIS A 33 -0.04 -3.80 0.64
CA HIS A 33 1.02 -4.17 -0.30
C HIS A 33 0.52 -4.25 -1.77
N SER A 34 -0.76 -4.52 -2.01
CA SER A 34 -1.35 -4.60 -3.35
C SER A 34 -2.82 -4.17 -3.37
N LEU A 35 -3.08 -2.98 -3.93
CA LEU A 35 -4.45 -2.51 -4.16
C LEU A 35 -5.17 -3.31 -5.24
N THR A 36 -4.46 -3.83 -6.23
CA THR A 36 -5.03 -4.66 -7.30
C THR A 36 -5.55 -5.98 -6.73
N LEU A 37 -4.78 -6.64 -5.86
CA LEU A 37 -5.23 -7.87 -5.20
C LEU A 37 -6.38 -7.59 -4.23
N GLY A 38 -6.33 -6.46 -3.51
CA GLY A 38 -7.45 -5.99 -2.68
C GLY A 38 -8.73 -5.77 -3.49
N ALA A 39 -8.64 -5.15 -4.66
CA ALA A 39 -9.77 -4.94 -5.56
C ALA A 39 -10.32 -6.26 -6.10
N LEU A 40 -9.46 -7.19 -6.52
CA LEU A 40 -9.87 -8.54 -6.91
C LEU A 40 -10.62 -9.24 -5.78
N GLY A 41 -10.12 -9.16 -4.55
CA GLY A 41 -10.79 -9.69 -3.37
C GLY A 41 -12.20 -9.12 -3.19
N VAL A 42 -12.37 -7.80 -3.33
CA VAL A 42 -13.70 -7.17 -3.26
C VAL A 42 -14.63 -7.64 -4.38
N PHE A 43 -14.15 -7.82 -5.61
CA PHE A 43 -14.98 -8.36 -6.69
C PHE A 43 -15.42 -9.80 -6.43
N ILE A 44 -14.52 -10.65 -5.92
CA ILE A 44 -14.85 -12.02 -5.51
C ILE A 44 -15.90 -11.99 -4.39
N LEU A 45 -15.71 -11.14 -3.38
CA LEU A 45 -16.66 -11.00 -2.27
C LEU A 45 -18.02 -10.48 -2.76
N TRP A 46 -18.05 -9.49 -3.64
CA TRP A 46 -19.30 -8.97 -4.21
C TRP A 46 -20.03 -10.07 -5.00
N PHE A 47 -19.32 -10.79 -5.87
CA PHE A 47 -19.90 -11.92 -6.59
C PHE A 47 -20.44 -13.00 -5.63
N GLY A 48 -19.64 -13.37 -4.63
CA GLY A 48 -20.04 -14.34 -3.60
C GLY A 48 -21.24 -13.87 -2.77
N TRP A 49 -21.43 -12.55 -2.60
CA TRP A 49 -22.52 -11.99 -1.82
C TRP A 49 -23.90 -12.21 -2.45
N PHE A 50 -23.98 -12.38 -3.77
CA PHE A 50 -25.22 -12.85 -4.40
C PHE A 50 -25.59 -14.23 -3.87
N GLY A 51 -24.64 -15.16 -3.80
CA GLY A 51 -24.85 -16.46 -3.17
C GLY A 51 -25.17 -16.35 -1.68
N PHE A 52 -24.50 -15.46 -0.95
CA PHE A 52 -24.71 -15.26 0.48
C PHE A 52 -26.15 -14.77 0.79
N ASN A 53 -26.59 -13.69 0.16
CA ASN A 53 -27.91 -13.12 0.41
C ASN A 53 -29.01 -13.90 -0.32
N GLY A 54 -28.88 -14.10 -1.63
CA GLY A 54 -29.93 -14.77 -2.40
C GLY A 54 -30.07 -16.25 -2.07
N GLY A 55 -28.99 -16.93 -1.69
CA GLY A 55 -29.04 -18.32 -1.21
C GLY A 55 -29.64 -18.46 0.19
N SER A 56 -29.76 -17.36 0.96
CA SER A 56 -30.40 -17.37 2.28
C SER A 56 -31.92 -17.57 2.22
N THR A 57 -32.53 -17.58 1.03
CA THR A 57 -33.91 -18.05 0.84
C THR A 57 -34.06 -19.56 1.06
N VAL A 58 -32.94 -20.30 1.14
CA VAL A 58 -32.83 -21.76 1.34
C VAL A 58 -33.59 -22.63 0.34
N SER A 59 -34.11 -22.02 -0.73
CA SER A 59 -34.88 -22.66 -1.79
C SER A 59 -34.87 -21.79 -3.05
N ALA A 60 -34.98 -22.44 -4.22
CA ALA A 60 -35.17 -21.80 -5.51
C ALA A 60 -36.35 -22.43 -6.26
N THR A 61 -37.35 -22.91 -5.53
CA THR A 61 -38.53 -23.60 -6.10
C THR A 61 -39.80 -22.82 -5.82
N GLY A 62 -40.59 -22.60 -6.88
CA GLY A 62 -41.87 -21.90 -6.83
C GLY A 62 -41.74 -20.39 -7.04
N ASP A 63 -42.75 -19.82 -7.68
CA ASP A 63 -42.70 -18.45 -8.22
C ASP A 63 -42.43 -17.40 -7.14
N LYS A 64 -43.05 -17.52 -5.96
CA LYS A 64 -42.87 -16.55 -4.87
C LYS A 64 -41.42 -16.50 -4.36
N ILE A 65 -40.78 -17.66 -4.25
CA ILE A 65 -39.39 -17.76 -3.76
C ILE A 65 -38.43 -17.21 -4.82
N LEU A 66 -38.67 -17.50 -6.10
CA LEU A 66 -37.88 -16.96 -7.21
C LEU A 66 -37.99 -15.42 -7.31
N VAL A 67 -39.17 -14.86 -7.06
CA VAL A 67 -39.37 -13.40 -6.99
C VAL A 67 -38.63 -12.79 -5.80
N SER A 68 -38.68 -13.43 -4.63
CA SER A 68 -37.93 -12.97 -3.45
C SER A 68 -36.41 -13.02 -3.71
N MET A 69 -35.89 -14.15 -4.18
CA MET A 69 -34.47 -14.34 -4.52
C MET A 69 -33.98 -13.33 -5.57
N SER A 70 -34.75 -13.08 -6.63
CA SER A 70 -34.39 -12.07 -7.63
C SER A 70 -34.40 -10.65 -7.06
N THR A 71 -35.35 -10.32 -6.20
CA THR A 71 -35.38 -9.02 -5.50
C THR A 71 -34.17 -8.85 -4.59
N ILE A 72 -33.78 -9.89 -3.86
CA ILE A 72 -32.59 -9.91 -3.00
C ILE A 72 -31.31 -9.65 -3.80
N PHE A 73 -31.19 -10.22 -5.01
CA PHE A 73 -30.06 -9.91 -5.88
C PHE A 73 -30.02 -8.42 -6.27
N VAL A 74 -31.18 -7.83 -6.57
CA VAL A 74 -31.27 -6.40 -6.89
C VAL A 74 -30.89 -5.54 -5.70
N THR A 75 -31.46 -5.79 -4.51
CA THR A 75 -31.16 -5.00 -3.30
C THR A 75 -29.69 -5.12 -2.90
N THR A 76 -29.12 -6.32 -2.96
CA THR A 76 -27.70 -6.58 -2.67
C THR A 76 -26.78 -5.80 -3.58
N ASN A 77 -27.00 -5.87 -4.90
CA ASN A 77 -26.17 -5.17 -5.87
C ASN A 77 -26.31 -3.65 -5.77
N LEU A 78 -27.54 -3.17 -5.58
CA LEU A 78 -27.83 -1.74 -5.52
C LEU A 78 -27.21 -1.08 -4.28
N ALA A 79 -27.26 -1.76 -3.12
CA ALA A 79 -26.62 -1.27 -1.90
C ALA A 79 -25.09 -1.19 -2.05
N ALA A 80 -24.46 -2.21 -2.64
CA ALA A 80 -23.02 -2.23 -2.91
C ALA A 80 -22.58 -1.08 -3.84
N ALA A 81 -23.31 -0.89 -4.94
CA ALA A 81 -23.04 0.17 -5.92
C ALA A 81 -23.25 1.57 -5.32
N ALA A 82 -24.34 1.75 -4.56
CA ALA A 82 -24.65 3.02 -3.88
C ALA A 82 -23.58 3.36 -2.83
N ALA A 83 -23.16 2.40 -2.02
CA ALA A 83 -22.12 2.58 -1.00
C ALA A 83 -20.76 2.90 -1.63
N SER A 84 -20.37 2.18 -2.68
CA SER A 84 -19.14 2.43 -3.44
C SER A 84 -19.09 3.85 -3.98
N THR A 85 -20.16 4.26 -4.69
CA THR A 85 -20.26 5.58 -5.30
C THR A 85 -20.25 6.69 -4.24
N ALA A 86 -21.03 6.53 -3.17
CA ALA A 86 -21.09 7.51 -2.09
C ALA A 86 -19.72 7.66 -1.38
N THR A 87 -19.02 6.55 -1.15
CA THR A 87 -17.68 6.55 -0.54
C THR A 87 -16.65 7.23 -1.44
N MET A 88 -16.65 6.92 -2.73
CA MET A 88 -15.75 7.54 -3.70
C MET A 88 -15.98 9.05 -3.79
N ILE A 89 -17.24 9.50 -3.90
CA ILE A 89 -17.57 10.93 -3.93
C ILE A 89 -17.13 11.60 -2.62
N LEU A 90 -17.44 11.00 -1.47
CA LEU A 90 -17.09 11.58 -0.17
C LEU A 90 -15.58 11.73 0.01
N THR A 91 -14.81 10.71 -0.35
CA THR A 91 -13.34 10.76 -0.25
C THR A 91 -12.74 11.75 -1.23
N TRP A 92 -13.30 11.89 -2.43
CA TRP A 92 -12.91 12.93 -3.37
C TRP A 92 -13.14 14.33 -2.79
N LEU A 93 -14.31 14.57 -2.21
CA LEU A 93 -14.65 15.86 -1.59
C LEU A 93 -13.78 16.17 -0.36
N ARG A 94 -13.46 15.17 0.47
CA ARG A 94 -12.71 15.36 1.73
C ARG A 94 -11.20 15.40 1.53
N TYR A 95 -10.66 14.59 0.63
CA TYR A 95 -9.22 14.40 0.46
C TYR A 95 -8.68 15.01 -0.85
N GLY A 96 -9.55 15.62 -1.67
CA GLY A 96 -9.19 16.22 -2.96
C GLY A 96 -9.00 15.22 -4.12
N LYS A 97 -8.96 13.92 -3.82
CA LYS A 97 -8.84 12.82 -4.78
C LYS A 97 -9.56 11.56 -4.27
N PRO A 98 -10.04 10.67 -5.16
CA PRO A 98 -10.69 9.43 -4.73
C PRO A 98 -9.69 8.51 -4.00
N ASP A 99 -10.10 7.99 -2.84
CA ASP A 99 -9.33 6.98 -2.12
C ASP A 99 -9.82 5.58 -2.52
N VAL A 100 -9.00 4.85 -3.27
CA VAL A 100 -9.34 3.52 -3.79
C VAL A 100 -9.54 2.53 -2.65
N SER A 101 -8.69 2.52 -1.63
CA SER A 101 -8.78 1.57 -0.53
C SER A 101 -10.03 1.79 0.31
N MET A 102 -10.37 3.07 0.56
CA MET A 102 -11.59 3.42 1.26
C MET A 102 -12.83 3.09 0.42
N THR A 103 -12.80 3.33 -0.90
CA THR A 103 -13.90 2.98 -1.81
C THR A 103 -14.16 1.48 -1.83
N LEU A 104 -13.11 0.65 -1.83
CA LEU A 104 -13.21 -0.80 -1.69
C LEU A 104 -13.89 -1.21 -0.37
N ASN A 105 -13.54 -0.56 0.75
CA ASN A 105 -14.26 -0.75 2.01
C ASN A 105 -15.71 -0.24 1.95
N GLY A 106 -15.97 0.80 1.14
CA GLY A 106 -17.32 1.30 0.86
C GLY A 106 -18.22 0.25 0.21
N VAL A 107 -17.70 -0.49 -0.78
CA VAL A 107 -18.42 -1.63 -1.39
C VAL A 107 -18.81 -2.64 -0.31
N LEU A 108 -17.85 -3.06 0.52
CA LEU A 108 -18.09 -4.04 1.58
C LEU A 108 -19.05 -3.49 2.65
N ALA A 109 -18.99 -2.20 2.98
CA ALA A 109 -19.91 -1.57 3.91
C ALA A 109 -21.36 -1.65 3.43
N GLY A 110 -21.61 -1.40 2.15
CA GLY A 110 -22.93 -1.54 1.52
C GLY A 110 -23.44 -2.99 1.55
N LEU A 111 -22.59 -3.93 1.15
CA LEU A 111 -22.89 -5.37 1.16
C LEU A 111 -23.20 -5.88 2.58
N VAL A 112 -22.40 -5.50 3.57
CA VAL A 112 -22.63 -5.86 4.97
C VAL A 112 -23.93 -5.23 5.48
N ALA A 113 -24.17 -3.95 5.22
CA ALA A 113 -25.34 -3.25 5.76
C ALA A 113 -26.66 -3.79 5.20
N ILE A 114 -26.72 -4.15 3.91
CA ILE A 114 -27.95 -4.69 3.31
C ILE A 114 -28.26 -6.12 3.74
N THR A 115 -27.26 -6.88 4.21
CA THR A 115 -27.39 -8.31 4.53
C THR A 115 -28.54 -8.60 5.50
N ALA A 116 -28.78 -7.73 6.49
CA ALA A 116 -29.81 -7.95 7.52
C ALA A 116 -31.26 -7.79 7.03
N GLY A 117 -31.47 -7.03 5.95
CA GLY A 117 -32.82 -6.68 5.47
C GLY A 117 -32.97 -6.84 3.96
N CYS A 118 -32.10 -7.60 3.31
CA CYS A 118 -32.03 -7.69 1.84
C CYS A 118 -33.32 -8.26 1.21
N ASP A 119 -34.11 -9.02 1.96
CA ASP A 119 -35.41 -9.57 1.60
C ASP A 119 -36.60 -8.68 2.02
N ALA A 120 -36.39 -7.79 3.00
CA ALA A 120 -37.44 -7.03 3.66
C ALA A 120 -37.58 -5.57 3.15
N VAL A 121 -36.58 -5.04 2.44
CA VAL A 121 -36.57 -3.63 2.00
C VAL A 121 -36.81 -3.49 0.49
N SER A 122 -37.34 -2.34 0.08
CA SER A 122 -37.44 -1.99 -1.34
C SER A 122 -36.05 -1.70 -1.97
N PRO A 123 -35.91 -1.71 -3.31
CA PRO A 123 -34.69 -1.24 -3.97
C PRO A 123 -34.28 0.18 -3.56
N VAL A 124 -35.25 1.09 -3.36
CA VAL A 124 -34.97 2.45 -2.85
C VAL A 124 -34.43 2.39 -1.42
N GLY A 125 -35.01 1.56 -0.55
CA GLY A 125 -34.49 1.32 0.79
C GLY A 125 -33.06 0.77 0.76
N ALA A 126 -32.77 -0.19 -0.12
CA ALA A 126 -31.43 -0.76 -0.29
C ALA A 126 -30.39 0.28 -0.77
N PHE A 127 -30.77 1.13 -1.72
CA PHE A 127 -29.95 2.26 -2.17
C PHE A 127 -29.61 3.18 -0.99
N LEU A 128 -30.61 3.58 -0.20
CA LEU A 128 -30.40 4.47 0.95
C LEU A 128 -29.53 3.83 2.04
N ILE A 129 -29.77 2.55 2.36
CA ILE A 129 -28.93 1.80 3.31
C ILE A 129 -27.49 1.76 2.83
N GLY A 130 -27.26 1.45 1.55
CA GLY A 130 -25.94 1.46 0.94
C GLY A 130 -25.26 2.83 1.02
N THR A 131 -25.95 3.90 0.62
CA THR A 131 -25.42 5.28 0.70
C THR A 131 -25.06 5.67 2.12
N ILE A 132 -25.93 5.41 3.10
CA ILE A 132 -25.68 5.73 4.52
C ILE A 132 -24.46 4.95 5.03
N ALA A 133 -24.38 3.65 4.73
CA ALA A 133 -23.27 2.80 5.15
C ALA A 133 -21.93 3.23 4.52
N GLY A 134 -21.91 3.54 3.22
CA GLY A 134 -20.72 4.02 2.51
C GLY A 134 -20.22 5.37 3.02
N ILE A 135 -21.12 6.28 3.41
CA ILE A 135 -20.73 7.53 4.06
C ILE A 135 -20.19 7.26 5.47
N ALA A 136 -20.92 6.49 6.27
CA ALA A 136 -20.58 6.27 7.66
C ALA A 136 -19.26 5.51 7.85
N VAL A 137 -18.94 4.54 6.98
CA VAL A 137 -17.73 3.71 7.12
C VAL A 137 -16.45 4.54 7.06
N VAL A 138 -16.42 5.62 6.27
CA VAL A 138 -15.25 6.52 6.18
C VAL A 138 -14.96 7.14 7.55
N PHE A 139 -15.97 7.72 8.18
CA PHE A 139 -15.83 8.36 9.49
C PHE A 139 -15.52 7.35 10.59
N VAL A 140 -16.11 6.16 10.52
CA VAL A 140 -15.92 5.14 11.56
C VAL A 140 -14.52 4.56 11.50
N ILE A 141 -13.98 4.26 10.32
CA ILE A 141 -12.60 3.80 10.17
C ILE A 141 -11.62 4.86 10.66
N GLU A 142 -11.82 6.12 10.27
CA GLU A 142 -11.01 7.25 10.76
C GLU A 142 -11.10 7.38 12.29
N PHE A 143 -12.30 7.26 12.87
CA PHE A 143 -12.48 7.35 14.32
C PHE A 143 -11.76 6.22 15.06
N ILE A 144 -11.87 4.98 14.56
CA ILE A 144 -11.21 3.82 15.17
C ILE A 144 -9.68 4.00 15.15
N ASP A 145 -9.13 4.41 14.01
CA ASP A 145 -7.68 4.56 13.87
C ASP A 145 -7.16 5.81 14.60
N GLN A 146 -7.78 6.96 14.36
CA GLN A 146 -7.25 8.26 14.80
C GLN A 146 -7.65 8.64 16.22
N VAL A 147 -8.79 8.15 16.72
CA VAL A 147 -9.29 8.51 18.05
C VAL A 147 -9.15 7.35 19.02
N LEU A 148 -9.64 6.15 18.67
CA LEU A 148 -9.52 4.99 19.55
C LEU A 148 -8.12 4.39 19.57
N LYS A 149 -7.25 4.76 18.62
CA LYS A 149 -5.89 4.24 18.46
C LYS A 149 -5.86 2.72 18.37
N ILE A 150 -6.82 2.15 17.64
CA ILE A 150 -6.90 0.73 17.37
C ILE A 150 -6.48 0.50 15.92
N ASP A 151 -5.39 -0.23 15.73
CA ASP A 151 -4.87 -0.57 14.41
C ASP A 151 -5.68 -1.72 13.81
N ASP A 152 -6.53 -1.37 12.84
CA ASP A 152 -7.32 -2.31 12.05
C ASP A 152 -6.84 -2.25 10.59
N PRO A 153 -5.92 -3.14 10.18
CA PRO A 153 -5.26 -3.06 8.88
C PRO A 153 -6.23 -3.10 7.69
N VAL A 154 -7.34 -3.81 7.84
CA VAL A 154 -8.31 -4.03 6.75
C VAL A 154 -9.58 -3.19 6.90
N GLY A 155 -9.84 -2.65 8.10
CA GLY A 155 -11.08 -1.93 8.41
C GLY A 155 -12.23 -2.87 8.79
N ALA A 156 -11.92 -4.07 9.27
CA ALA A 156 -12.91 -5.10 9.61
C ALA A 156 -13.90 -4.65 10.69
N ILE A 157 -13.46 -3.85 11.66
CA ILE A 157 -14.30 -3.33 12.74
C ILE A 157 -15.35 -2.38 12.17
N GLY A 158 -14.94 -1.43 11.32
CA GLY A 158 -15.84 -0.48 10.68
C GLY A 158 -16.81 -1.19 9.72
N VAL A 159 -16.26 -2.00 8.81
CA VAL A 159 -17.04 -2.69 7.77
C VAL A 159 -17.98 -3.75 8.36
N HIS A 160 -17.50 -4.67 9.19
CA HIS A 160 -18.33 -5.79 9.65
C HIS A 160 -19.00 -5.54 10.99
N GLY A 161 -18.36 -4.79 11.88
CA GLY A 161 -18.87 -4.47 13.20
C GLY A 161 -19.92 -3.37 13.11
N PHE A 162 -19.46 -2.16 12.77
CA PHE A 162 -20.32 -0.98 12.70
C PHE A 162 -21.35 -1.06 11.57
N CYS A 163 -20.96 -1.28 10.30
CA CYS A 163 -21.96 -1.33 9.22
C CYS A 163 -22.90 -2.54 9.35
N GLY A 164 -22.46 -3.62 10.02
CA GLY A 164 -23.34 -4.73 10.39
C GLY A 164 -24.42 -4.29 11.39
N ALA A 165 -24.04 -3.61 12.46
CA ALA A 165 -25.00 -3.06 13.42
C ALA A 165 -25.93 -2.01 12.78
N LEU A 166 -25.35 -1.09 12.00
CA LEU A 166 -26.08 -0.06 11.27
C LEU A 166 -27.11 -0.68 10.31
N GLY A 167 -26.73 -1.68 9.53
CA GLY A 167 -27.63 -2.40 8.62
C GLY A 167 -28.79 -3.07 9.35
N THR A 168 -28.51 -3.75 10.46
CA THR A 168 -29.56 -4.36 11.32
C THR A 168 -30.52 -3.31 11.85
N ILE A 169 -30.03 -2.15 12.30
CA ILE A 169 -30.86 -1.04 12.79
C ILE A 169 -31.70 -0.43 11.65
N LEU A 170 -31.07 -0.15 10.51
CA LEU A 170 -31.75 0.43 9.35
C LEU A 170 -32.80 -0.52 8.74
N THR A 171 -32.65 -1.83 8.92
CA THR A 171 -33.71 -2.79 8.57
C THR A 171 -34.98 -2.49 9.36
N GLY A 172 -34.89 -2.18 10.66
CA GLY A 172 -36.05 -1.77 11.47
C GLY A 172 -36.65 -0.42 11.07
N VAL A 173 -35.98 0.35 10.23
CA VAL A 173 -36.47 1.62 9.67
C VAL A 173 -37.12 1.42 8.30
N PHE A 174 -36.44 0.71 7.41
CA PHE A 174 -36.77 0.60 5.98
C PHE A 174 -37.50 -0.68 5.58
N ALA A 175 -37.69 -1.65 6.48
CA ALA A 175 -38.48 -2.84 6.19
C ALA A 175 -39.91 -2.47 5.78
N LEU A 176 -40.38 -3.05 4.69
CA LEU A 176 -41.71 -2.79 4.14
C LEU A 176 -42.83 -3.26 5.06
N ASP A 177 -42.58 -4.36 5.78
CA ASP A 177 -43.46 -4.89 6.81
C ASP A 177 -42.87 -4.58 8.19
N GLY A 178 -43.61 -3.87 9.03
CA GLY A 178 -43.21 -3.52 10.39
C GLY A 178 -42.19 -2.39 10.56
N GLY A 179 -41.45 -2.01 9.51
CA GLY A 179 -40.42 -0.96 9.61
C GLY A 179 -40.99 0.44 9.89
N LEU A 180 -40.24 1.26 10.63
CA LEU A 180 -40.71 2.56 11.14
C LEU A 180 -41.32 3.47 10.07
N LEU A 181 -40.72 3.56 8.88
CA LEU A 181 -41.20 4.45 7.82
C LEU A 181 -42.50 4.00 7.15
N TYR A 182 -42.84 2.71 7.26
CA TYR A 182 -44.01 2.12 6.63
C TYR A 182 -45.13 1.84 7.64
N SER A 183 -44.79 1.43 8.85
CA SER A 183 -45.76 1.10 9.91
C SER A 183 -46.05 2.28 10.85
N GLY A 184 -45.12 3.24 10.97
CA GLY A 184 -45.16 4.30 12.00
C GLY A 184 -44.82 3.81 13.41
N SER A 185 -44.63 2.51 13.61
CA SER A 185 -44.26 1.92 14.91
C SER A 185 -42.74 1.81 15.07
N ILE A 186 -42.27 2.03 16.30
CA ILE A 186 -40.86 1.86 16.68
C ILE A 186 -40.53 0.42 17.13
N ASP A 187 -41.52 -0.48 17.20
CA ASP A 187 -41.35 -1.81 17.80
C ASP A 187 -40.29 -2.64 17.09
N MET A 188 -40.30 -2.65 15.74
CA MET A 188 -39.29 -3.36 14.96
C MET A 188 -37.90 -2.73 15.16
N LEU A 189 -37.82 -1.40 15.16
CA LEU A 189 -36.55 -0.69 15.41
C LEU A 189 -35.97 -1.03 16.79
N ILE A 190 -36.80 -1.05 17.83
CA ILE A 190 -36.41 -1.46 19.18
C ILE A 190 -35.94 -2.92 19.18
N THR A 191 -36.66 -3.81 18.50
CA THR A 191 -36.30 -5.24 18.39
C THR A 191 -34.92 -5.41 17.75
N GLN A 192 -34.65 -4.69 16.65
CA GLN A 192 -33.34 -4.70 15.99
C GLN A 192 -32.23 -4.16 16.90
N LEU A 193 -32.49 -3.08 17.66
CA LEU A 193 -31.55 -2.52 18.62
C LEU A 193 -31.22 -3.51 19.74
N ILE A 194 -32.24 -4.19 20.31
CA ILE A 194 -32.04 -5.25 21.30
C ILE A 194 -31.18 -6.37 20.72
N GLY A 195 -31.43 -6.79 19.47
CA GLY A 195 -30.63 -7.80 18.79
C GLY A 195 -29.16 -7.38 18.64
N VAL A 196 -28.90 -6.15 18.20
CA VAL A 196 -27.55 -5.59 18.09
C VAL A 196 -26.84 -5.60 19.44
N VAL A 197 -27.46 -5.08 20.49
CA VAL A 197 -26.87 -5.02 21.83
C VAL A 197 -26.62 -6.43 22.39
N SER A 198 -27.57 -7.34 22.21
CA SER A 198 -27.48 -8.72 22.73
C SER A 198 -26.31 -9.47 22.10
N VAL A 199 -26.18 -9.43 20.77
CA VAL A 199 -25.07 -10.09 20.07
C VAL A 199 -23.75 -9.37 20.38
N ALA A 200 -23.75 -8.04 20.50
CA ALA A 200 -22.54 -7.31 20.87
C ALA A 200 -22.03 -7.70 22.26
N ALA A 201 -22.92 -7.75 23.26
CA ALA A 201 -22.58 -8.16 24.61
C ALA A 201 -22.07 -9.61 24.65
N TRP A 202 -22.76 -10.53 23.97
CA TRP A 202 -22.35 -11.93 23.90
C TRP A 202 -20.95 -12.09 23.28
N VAL A 203 -20.70 -11.47 22.13
CA VAL A 203 -19.42 -11.59 21.43
C VAL A 203 -18.30 -10.93 22.21
N PHE A 204 -18.54 -9.76 22.81
CA PHE A 204 -17.55 -9.07 23.62
C PHE A 204 -17.09 -9.94 24.81
N VAL A 205 -18.03 -10.58 25.51
CA VAL A 205 -17.71 -11.47 26.64
C VAL A 205 -16.98 -12.73 26.16
N THR A 206 -17.55 -13.44 25.19
CA THR A 206 -17.00 -14.73 24.74
C THR A 206 -15.62 -14.59 24.10
N ILE A 207 -15.45 -13.63 23.20
CA ILE A 207 -14.16 -13.40 22.54
C ILE A 207 -13.15 -12.74 23.48
N GLY A 208 -13.59 -11.91 24.42
CA GLY A 208 -12.74 -11.41 25.49
C GLY A 208 -12.13 -12.54 26.32
N ILE A 209 -12.92 -13.56 26.66
CA ILE A 209 -12.41 -14.76 27.34
C ILE A 209 -11.42 -15.51 26.45
N VAL A 210 -11.78 -15.79 25.20
CA VAL A 210 -10.93 -16.55 24.27
C VAL A 210 -9.56 -15.88 24.06
N PHE A 211 -9.53 -14.59 23.72
CA PHE A 211 -8.26 -13.89 23.53
C PHE A 211 -7.48 -13.74 24.83
N THR A 212 -8.14 -13.62 25.99
CA THR A 212 -7.44 -13.60 27.28
C THR A 212 -6.76 -14.94 27.55
N LEU A 213 -7.42 -16.06 27.25
CA LEU A 213 -6.84 -17.38 27.40
C LEU A 213 -5.64 -17.57 26.47
N ILE A 214 -5.79 -17.23 25.18
CA ILE A 214 -4.69 -17.32 24.19
C ILE A 214 -3.50 -16.45 24.63
N ASN A 215 -3.76 -15.21 25.06
CA ASN A 215 -2.70 -14.31 25.49
C ASN A 215 -1.93 -14.83 26.72
N LYS A 216 -2.61 -15.58 27.60
CA LYS A 216 -2.00 -16.17 28.80
C LYS A 216 -1.28 -17.50 28.54
N THR A 217 -1.56 -18.18 27.43
CA THR A 217 -0.96 -19.49 27.15
C THR A 217 0.14 -19.42 26.10
N ILE A 218 -0.17 -18.92 24.90
CA ILE A 218 0.76 -18.90 23.75
C ILE A 218 1.14 -17.50 23.31
N GLY A 219 0.40 -16.47 23.75
CA GLY A 219 0.58 -15.09 23.32
C GLY A 219 -0.22 -14.74 22.06
N LEU A 220 -0.59 -13.47 21.92
CA LEU A 220 -1.31 -12.98 20.73
C LEU A 220 -0.39 -12.41 19.64
N ARG A 221 0.81 -11.96 20.02
CA ARG A 221 1.73 -11.22 19.17
C ARG A 221 3.07 -11.95 19.07
N VAL A 222 3.65 -11.93 17.87
CA VAL A 222 5.03 -12.34 17.62
C VAL A 222 6.03 -11.41 18.32
N SER A 223 7.31 -11.80 18.32
CA SER A 223 8.37 -10.96 18.89
C SER A 223 8.56 -9.66 18.09
N GLU A 224 9.09 -8.61 18.72
CA GLU A 224 9.39 -7.34 18.04
C GLU A 224 10.34 -7.52 16.84
N ALA A 225 11.37 -8.35 17.00
CA ALA A 225 12.32 -8.66 15.94
C ALA A 225 11.64 -9.35 14.74
N GLU A 226 10.75 -10.30 15.02
CA GLU A 226 10.00 -11.04 14.00
C GLU A 226 8.98 -10.14 13.29
N GLU A 227 8.28 -9.26 14.00
CA GLU A 227 7.36 -8.29 13.40
C GLU A 227 8.08 -7.31 12.46
N ILE A 228 9.26 -6.82 12.86
CA ILE A 228 10.07 -5.91 12.05
C ILE A 228 10.65 -6.63 10.83
N THR A 229 11.08 -7.89 11.00
CA THR A 229 11.67 -8.70 9.93
C THR A 229 10.61 -9.14 8.91
N GLY A 230 9.38 -9.35 9.36
CA GLY A 230 8.26 -9.86 8.58
C GLY A 230 8.03 -11.35 8.82
N LEU A 231 6.76 -11.72 9.02
CA LEU A 231 6.36 -13.08 9.41
C LEU A 231 6.68 -14.12 8.32
N ASP A 232 6.67 -13.75 7.04
CA ASP A 232 6.96 -14.66 5.93
C ASP A 232 8.35 -15.33 6.04
N LEU A 233 9.34 -14.63 6.58
CA LEU A 233 10.69 -15.18 6.69
C LEU A 233 10.78 -16.23 7.79
N GLU A 234 10.32 -15.89 8.99
CA GLU A 234 10.42 -16.77 10.16
C GLU A 234 9.40 -17.90 10.12
N GLU A 235 8.18 -17.66 9.61
CA GLU A 235 7.15 -18.70 9.54
C GLU A 235 7.25 -19.57 8.29
N HIS A 236 7.69 -19.02 7.14
CA HIS A 236 7.61 -19.71 5.83
C HIS A 236 8.97 -19.86 5.14
N GLY A 237 10.06 -19.28 5.68
CA GLY A 237 11.39 -19.32 5.07
C GLY A 237 11.51 -18.50 3.78
N LEU A 238 10.56 -17.60 3.52
CA LEU A 238 10.48 -16.81 2.30
C LEU A 238 10.90 -15.37 2.58
N ALA A 239 11.93 -14.90 1.86
CA ALA A 239 12.39 -13.51 1.99
C ALA A 239 11.32 -12.48 1.52
N SER A 240 10.41 -12.92 0.64
CA SER A 240 9.26 -12.16 0.17
C SER A 240 8.30 -13.11 -0.52
N SER A 241 6.99 -12.90 -0.36
CA SER A 241 5.96 -13.55 -1.18
C SER A 241 5.96 -13.10 -2.65
N TYR A 242 6.77 -12.10 -3.01
CA TYR A 242 6.88 -11.50 -4.34
C TYR A 242 8.35 -11.37 -4.76
N ALA A 243 8.89 -12.44 -5.36
CA ALA A 243 10.31 -12.55 -5.72
C ALA A 243 10.85 -11.41 -6.62
N ASP A 244 10.01 -10.77 -7.44
CA ASP A 244 10.44 -9.81 -8.47
C ASP A 244 10.04 -8.34 -8.20
N PHE A 245 9.37 -8.02 -7.08
CA PHE A 245 8.82 -6.68 -6.82
C PHE A 245 9.62 -5.82 -5.83
N MET A 246 10.73 -6.33 -5.29
CA MET A 246 11.67 -5.48 -4.58
C MET A 246 12.71 -4.92 -5.57
N PRO A 247 12.78 -3.59 -5.82
CA PRO A 247 14.11 -3.01 -5.92
C PRO A 247 14.78 -3.35 -4.59
N THR A 248 15.92 -4.03 -4.63
CA THR A 248 16.73 -4.33 -3.45
C THR A 248 17.00 -3.05 -2.67
N LEU A 249 16.12 -2.74 -1.71
CA LEU A 249 16.50 -1.95 -0.56
C LEU A 249 17.40 -2.89 0.22
N GLU A 250 18.70 -2.71 0.01
CA GLU A 250 19.69 -3.30 0.89
C GLU A 250 19.27 -3.04 2.34
N ARG A 251 19.32 -4.13 3.10
CA ARG A 251 18.93 -4.28 4.51
C ARG A 251 19.88 -3.53 5.44
N ASP A 252 20.11 -2.24 5.21
CA ASP A 252 21.00 -1.42 6.06
C ASP A 252 20.29 -0.27 6.76
N SER A 253 18.96 -0.21 6.67
CA SER A 253 18.15 0.47 7.70
C SER A 253 17.97 -0.42 8.93
N LEU A 254 19.02 -1.14 9.33
CA LEU A 254 19.12 -1.62 10.70
C LEU A 254 19.11 -0.36 11.55
N VAL A 255 18.01 -0.15 12.27
CA VAL A 255 18.06 0.59 13.53
C VAL A 255 18.98 -0.23 14.43
N THR A 256 20.29 -0.07 14.22
CA THR A 256 21.22 -0.24 15.32
C THR A 256 20.71 0.72 16.37
N LYS A 257 20.33 0.18 17.53
CA LYS A 257 20.38 0.97 18.75
C LYS A 257 21.76 1.59 18.75
N HIS A 258 21.84 2.88 18.45
CA HIS A 258 23.02 3.67 18.70
C HIS A 258 23.11 3.70 20.24
N ASP A 259 23.76 2.69 20.80
CA ASP A 259 24.37 2.84 22.11
C ASP A 259 25.21 4.11 22.03
N GLY A 260 25.06 4.97 23.03
CA GLY A 260 25.53 6.36 23.03
C GLY A 260 27.04 6.53 23.01
N THR A 261 27.74 6.00 22.01
CA THR A 261 29.10 6.37 21.67
C THR A 261 29.08 7.79 21.13
N ARG A 262 29.34 8.72 22.05
CA ARG A 262 29.66 10.12 21.81
C ARG A 262 30.65 10.21 20.65
N MET A 263 30.23 10.79 19.52
CA MET A 263 31.16 11.16 18.45
C MET A 263 32.27 12.00 19.06
N LEU A 264 33.51 11.52 18.92
CA LEU A 264 34.67 12.28 19.35
C LEU A 264 34.83 13.51 18.46
N PRO A 265 35.28 14.66 19.00
CA PRO A 265 35.58 15.84 18.21
C PRO A 265 36.59 15.53 17.11
N VAL A 266 36.42 16.20 15.96
CA VAL A 266 37.25 16.07 14.75
C VAL A 266 38.74 16.27 15.03
N GLU A 267 39.10 16.92 16.13
CA GLU A 267 40.48 17.13 16.58
C GLU A 267 41.23 15.83 16.95
N THR A 268 40.54 14.69 17.10
CA THR A 268 41.15 13.38 17.39
C THR A 268 41.31 12.48 16.16
N ALA A 269 41.02 12.99 14.96
CA ALA A 269 41.24 12.25 13.72
C ALA A 269 42.74 12.18 13.40
N ILE A 270 43.23 10.97 13.11
CA ILE A 270 44.57 10.72 12.60
C ILE A 270 44.80 11.65 11.39
N PRO A 271 45.90 12.41 11.32
CA PRO A 271 46.13 13.35 10.24
C PRO A 271 46.09 12.61 8.89
N VAL A 272 45.12 13.00 8.06
CA VAL A 272 45.01 12.51 6.69
C VAL A 272 46.25 13.01 5.95
N VAL A 273 47.16 12.09 5.64
CA VAL A 273 48.27 12.36 4.74
C VAL A 273 47.65 12.63 3.38
N HIS A 274 47.64 13.91 2.97
CA HIS A 274 47.35 14.28 1.59
C HIS A 274 48.41 13.64 0.69
N ARG A 275 48.08 12.48 0.12
CA ARG A 275 48.73 12.00 -1.08
C ARG A 275 48.09 12.77 -2.24
N PRO A 276 48.86 13.52 -3.05
CA PRO A 276 48.34 14.03 -4.30
C PRO A 276 47.80 12.83 -5.07
N ALA A 277 46.56 12.92 -5.57
CA ALA A 277 46.05 11.92 -6.49
C ALA A 277 46.91 11.99 -7.75
N GLU A 278 47.87 11.06 -7.86
CA GLU A 278 48.51 10.78 -9.15
C GLU A 278 47.39 10.31 -10.07
N THR A 279 47.15 11.08 -11.12
CA THR A 279 46.24 10.74 -12.21
C THR A 279 46.53 9.33 -12.69
N THR A 280 45.57 8.43 -12.50
CA THR A 280 45.54 7.08 -13.07
C THR A 280 45.28 7.20 -14.56
N VAL A 281 46.34 7.51 -15.30
CA VAL A 281 46.37 7.45 -16.76
C VAL A 281 46.68 6.00 -17.12
N THR A 282 45.77 5.33 -17.83
CA THR A 282 46.06 4.03 -18.44
C THR A 282 47.25 4.17 -19.41
N ALA A 283 47.94 3.07 -19.74
CA ALA A 283 49.16 3.09 -20.57
C ALA A 283 49.00 3.83 -21.93
N ASP A 284 47.77 4.03 -22.40
CA ASP A 284 47.41 4.69 -23.66
C ASP A 284 46.97 6.17 -23.53
N GLY A 285 47.09 6.80 -22.36
CA GLY A 285 46.84 8.24 -22.20
C GLY A 285 45.38 8.64 -21.96
N HIS A 286 44.44 7.70 -21.93
CA HIS A 286 43.02 7.98 -21.73
C HIS A 286 42.56 7.65 -20.30
N LYS A 287 41.89 8.60 -19.65
CA LYS A 287 41.32 8.44 -18.29
C LYS A 287 39.97 7.73 -18.39
N LEU A 288 39.76 6.72 -17.55
CA LEU A 288 38.44 6.09 -17.40
C LEU A 288 37.59 6.88 -16.43
N SER A 289 36.31 7.06 -16.75
CA SER A 289 35.37 7.78 -15.88
C SER A 289 34.00 7.15 -15.92
N LEU A 290 33.40 6.98 -14.75
CA LEU A 290 32.02 6.58 -14.58
C LEU A 290 31.15 7.82 -14.48
N VAL A 291 30.18 7.94 -15.38
CA VAL A 291 29.14 8.97 -15.35
C VAL A 291 27.86 8.29 -14.90
N SER A 292 27.43 8.61 -13.68
CA SER A 292 26.17 8.12 -13.10
C SER A 292 25.09 9.19 -13.21
N ILE A 293 24.03 8.91 -13.96
CA ILE A 293 22.94 9.84 -14.25
C ILE A 293 21.68 9.34 -13.56
N VAL A 294 21.19 10.09 -12.57
CA VAL A 294 19.93 9.79 -11.89
C VAL A 294 18.85 10.74 -12.40
N THR A 295 17.86 10.23 -13.13
CA THR A 295 16.79 11.04 -13.73
C THR A 295 15.41 10.38 -13.61
N ALA A 296 14.37 11.04 -14.12
CA ALA A 296 13.01 10.53 -14.12
C ALA A 296 12.83 9.37 -15.12
N GLN A 297 12.03 8.36 -14.75
CA GLN A 297 11.93 7.11 -15.50
C GLN A 297 11.39 7.32 -16.92
N GLU A 298 10.46 8.25 -17.11
CA GLU A 298 9.88 8.60 -18.40
C GLU A 298 10.88 9.23 -19.39
N ARG A 299 12.04 9.71 -18.90
CA ARG A 299 13.10 10.31 -19.72
C ARG A 299 14.17 9.32 -20.13
N PHE A 300 14.12 8.09 -19.61
CA PHE A 300 15.12 7.06 -19.88
C PHE A 300 15.31 6.81 -21.38
N GLU A 301 14.21 6.64 -22.13
CA GLU A 301 14.29 6.30 -23.56
C GLU A 301 14.95 7.41 -24.39
N ALA A 302 14.64 8.67 -24.05
CA ALA A 302 15.24 9.83 -24.69
C ALA A 302 16.74 9.93 -24.36
N LEU A 303 17.12 9.68 -23.10
CA LEU A 303 18.52 9.67 -22.68
C LEU A 303 19.29 8.54 -23.37
N LYS A 304 18.77 7.31 -23.36
CA LYS A 304 19.36 6.15 -24.02
C LYS A 304 19.63 6.45 -25.50
N SER A 305 18.61 6.92 -26.22
CA SER A 305 18.74 7.24 -27.65
C SER A 305 19.83 8.27 -27.94
N ALA A 306 19.99 9.28 -27.06
CA ALA A 306 20.99 10.32 -27.23
C ALA A 306 22.42 9.84 -26.88
N LEU A 307 22.56 8.97 -25.88
CA LEU A 307 23.84 8.34 -25.53
C LEU A 307 24.28 7.35 -26.62
N ASP A 308 23.35 6.58 -27.18
CA ASP A 308 23.61 5.68 -28.32
C ASP A 308 24.11 6.50 -29.54
N GLN A 309 23.50 7.65 -29.83
CA GLN A 309 23.95 8.57 -30.89
C GLN A 309 25.33 9.20 -30.63
N LEU A 310 25.72 9.32 -29.36
CA LEU A 310 27.05 9.79 -28.97
C LEU A 310 28.12 8.69 -29.13
N GLY A 311 27.71 7.45 -29.41
CA GLY A 311 28.61 6.30 -29.58
C GLY A 311 28.89 5.55 -28.27
N ILE A 312 28.05 5.72 -27.24
CA ILE A 312 28.11 4.88 -26.04
C ILE A 312 27.50 3.53 -26.37
N THR A 313 28.28 2.46 -26.23
CA THR A 313 27.85 1.10 -26.59
C THR A 313 27.39 0.26 -25.40
N GLY A 314 27.74 0.67 -24.17
CA GLY A 314 27.38 -0.02 -22.94
C GLY A 314 26.85 0.93 -21.87
N MET A 315 25.76 0.54 -21.20
CA MET A 315 25.23 1.22 -20.02
C MET A 315 24.63 0.22 -19.04
N THR A 316 24.74 0.51 -17.75
CA THR A 316 24.06 -0.22 -16.68
C THR A 316 22.89 0.62 -16.19
N VAL A 317 21.71 0.00 -16.01
CA VAL A 317 20.49 0.70 -15.64
C VAL A 317 19.91 0.08 -14.37
N ALA A 318 19.72 0.90 -13.34
CA ALA A 318 19.09 0.51 -12.08
C ALA A 318 17.84 1.36 -11.82
N LYS A 319 16.79 0.74 -11.27
CA LYS A 319 15.64 1.47 -10.73
C LYS A 319 16.00 1.91 -9.31
N VAL A 320 15.94 3.20 -9.06
CA VAL A 320 16.28 3.80 -7.76
C VAL A 320 15.14 4.66 -7.26
N LEU A 321 15.08 4.90 -5.96
CA LEU A 321 14.11 5.81 -5.35
C LEU A 321 14.86 7.01 -4.77
N GLY A 322 14.36 8.23 -5.00
CA GLY A 322 14.99 9.44 -4.47
C GLY A 322 14.04 10.63 -4.37
N TYR A 323 14.28 11.54 -3.43
CA TYR A 323 13.55 12.83 -3.34
C TYR A 323 14.55 14.01 -3.28
N GLY A 324 14.07 15.20 -3.66
CA GLY A 324 14.83 16.45 -3.60
C GLY A 324 14.24 17.42 -2.57
N ILE A 325 14.54 18.73 -2.71
CA ILE A 325 14.04 19.80 -1.80
C ILE A 325 12.50 19.79 -1.64
N GLN A 326 11.77 19.25 -2.62
CA GLN A 326 10.32 19.16 -2.61
C GLN A 326 9.74 18.20 -1.57
N LYS A 327 10.57 17.46 -0.81
CA LYS A 327 10.16 16.55 0.26
C LYS A 327 9.03 15.57 -0.10
N GLY A 328 8.73 15.28 -1.37
CA GLY A 328 7.59 14.45 -1.77
C GLY A 328 6.24 15.09 -1.43
N HIS A 329 5.21 14.81 -2.23
CA HIS A 329 3.85 15.21 -1.87
C HIS A 329 3.31 14.28 -0.78
N SER A 330 2.77 14.85 0.30
CA SER A 330 2.04 14.07 1.31
C SER A 330 0.74 13.56 0.69
N GLU A 331 0.50 12.25 0.76
CA GLU A 331 -0.74 11.64 0.29
C GLU A 331 -1.57 11.16 1.49
N MET A 332 -2.90 11.10 1.33
CA MET A 332 -3.81 10.55 2.33
C MET A 332 -4.16 9.11 1.97
N TYR A 333 -4.11 8.21 2.95
CA TYR A 333 -4.56 6.83 2.86
C TYR A 333 -5.48 6.52 4.03
N ARG A 334 -6.76 6.27 3.76
CA ARG A 334 -7.80 6.04 4.77
C ARG A 334 -7.84 7.12 5.86
N GLY A 335 -7.65 8.38 5.45
CA GLY A 335 -7.63 9.53 6.35
C GLY A 335 -6.33 9.75 7.13
N ALA A 336 -5.34 8.85 7.04
CA ALA A 336 -4.01 9.04 7.62
C ALA A 336 -3.01 9.55 6.57
N GLU A 337 -2.04 10.37 6.99
CA GLU A 337 -0.96 10.82 6.12
C GLU A 337 0.03 9.68 5.86
N VAL A 338 0.38 9.48 4.59
CA VAL A 338 1.47 8.62 4.16
C VAL A 338 2.74 9.46 4.19
N PRO A 339 3.77 9.08 4.98
CA PRO A 339 5.03 9.79 4.99
C PRO A 339 5.65 9.79 3.58
N THR A 340 6.19 10.94 3.22
CA THR A 340 6.60 11.30 1.87
C THR A 340 7.53 10.27 1.24
N HIS A 341 7.11 9.72 0.11
CA HIS A 341 7.86 8.68 -0.59
C HIS A 341 9.06 9.23 -1.36
N LEU A 342 10.13 8.43 -1.36
CA LEU A 342 11.18 8.52 -2.37
C LEU A 342 10.50 8.30 -3.75
N LEU A 343 10.73 9.21 -4.70
CA LEU A 343 10.10 9.11 -6.03
C LEU A 343 10.86 8.09 -6.88
N PRO A 344 10.16 7.27 -7.68
CA PRO A 344 10.79 6.40 -8.67
C PRO A 344 11.67 7.19 -9.64
N LYS A 345 12.90 6.73 -9.81
CA LYS A 345 13.93 7.29 -10.68
C LYS A 345 14.67 6.16 -11.38
N VAL A 346 15.40 6.51 -12.42
CA VAL A 346 16.33 5.61 -13.10
C VAL A 346 17.75 6.13 -12.85
N GLN A 347 18.65 5.24 -12.46
CA GLN A 347 20.09 5.47 -12.45
C GLN A 347 20.68 4.80 -13.69
N VAL A 348 21.39 5.58 -14.51
CA VAL A 348 22.08 5.13 -15.72
C VAL A 348 23.56 5.37 -15.52
N ASP A 349 24.31 4.29 -15.45
CA ASP A 349 25.75 4.27 -15.22
C ASP A 349 26.47 3.93 -16.53
N VAL A 350 27.34 4.85 -16.95
CA VAL A 350 28.13 4.69 -18.18
C VAL A 350 29.61 4.90 -17.86
N VAL A 351 30.44 3.93 -18.22
CA VAL A 351 31.90 4.07 -18.14
C VAL A 351 32.42 4.51 -19.51
N VAL A 352 33.12 5.65 -19.55
CA VAL A 352 33.68 6.23 -20.78
C VAL A 352 35.20 6.39 -20.70
N SER A 353 35.85 6.33 -21.86
CA SER A 353 37.29 6.52 -22.01
C SER A 353 37.63 7.48 -23.17
N LYS A 354 37.30 7.10 -24.42
CA LYS A 354 37.55 7.97 -25.60
C LYS A 354 36.57 9.13 -25.70
N ILE A 355 35.33 8.91 -25.31
CA ILE A 355 34.28 9.93 -25.30
C ILE A 355 34.54 10.86 -24.10
N PRO A 356 34.74 12.17 -24.33
CA PRO A 356 34.92 13.11 -23.23
C PRO A 356 33.70 13.09 -22.30
N VAL A 357 33.95 13.01 -20.99
CA VAL A 357 32.90 13.10 -19.96
C VAL A 357 32.02 14.34 -20.15
N ARG A 358 32.60 15.44 -20.63
CA ARG A 358 31.89 16.68 -20.92
C ARG A 358 30.77 16.49 -21.95
N ASP A 359 31.01 15.70 -22.99
CA ASP A 359 30.05 15.48 -24.07
C ASP A 359 28.87 14.63 -23.59
N VAL A 360 29.15 13.67 -22.70
CA VAL A 360 28.11 12.88 -22.01
C VAL A 360 27.24 13.80 -21.15
N ILE A 361 27.85 14.69 -20.37
CA ILE A 361 27.13 15.65 -19.51
C ILE A 361 26.28 16.62 -20.34
N GLU A 362 26.82 17.22 -21.40
CA GLU A 362 26.07 18.17 -22.22
C GLU A 362 24.95 17.47 -23.01
N THR A 363 25.17 16.25 -23.48
CA THR A 363 24.12 15.43 -24.12
C THR A 363 22.99 15.12 -23.13
N ALA A 364 23.33 14.66 -21.92
CA ALA A 364 22.35 14.40 -20.88
C ALA A 364 21.59 15.68 -20.48
N LYS A 365 22.28 16.81 -20.28
CA LYS A 365 21.64 18.10 -19.98
C LYS A 365 20.69 18.53 -21.10
N LYS A 366 21.07 18.40 -22.36
CA LYS A 366 20.24 18.79 -23.51
C LYS A 366 18.92 18.02 -23.56
N VAL A 367 18.94 16.75 -23.17
CA VAL A 367 17.76 15.85 -23.26
C VAL A 367 16.92 15.88 -22.00
N LEU A 368 17.56 15.97 -20.83
CA LEU A 368 16.90 15.85 -19.53
C LEU A 368 16.41 17.19 -18.98
N TYR A 369 16.95 18.32 -19.44
CA TYR A 369 16.59 19.63 -18.90
C TYR A 369 15.19 20.06 -19.35
N THR A 370 14.29 20.20 -18.39
CA THR A 370 12.94 20.75 -18.57
C THR A 370 12.76 22.09 -17.87
N GLY A 371 13.74 22.52 -17.06
CA GLY A 371 13.65 23.72 -16.24
C GLY A 371 12.77 23.55 -15.00
N LYS A 372 12.32 22.33 -14.71
CA LYS A 372 11.52 21.99 -13.53
C LYS A 372 12.36 21.18 -12.54
N TYR A 373 11.97 21.22 -11.27
CA TYR A 373 12.52 20.30 -10.28
C TYR A 373 12.24 18.85 -10.71
N GLY A 374 13.27 18.01 -10.66
CA GLY A 374 13.15 16.58 -10.99
C GLY A 374 14.01 16.10 -12.15
N ASP A 375 14.59 17.01 -12.96
CA ASP A 375 15.40 16.71 -14.16
C ASP A 375 16.55 15.72 -13.90
N GLY A 376 17.10 15.73 -12.68
CA GLY A 376 18.05 14.71 -12.22
C GLY A 376 19.35 15.27 -11.67
N LYS A 377 20.31 14.38 -11.43
CA LYS A 377 21.69 14.69 -11.03
C LYS A 377 22.65 13.82 -11.82
N ILE A 378 23.83 14.36 -12.10
CA ILE A 378 24.93 13.64 -12.73
C ILE A 378 26.09 13.61 -11.75
N PHE A 379 26.63 12.43 -11.50
CA PHE A 379 27.82 12.21 -10.69
C PHE A 379 28.92 11.68 -11.60
N VAL A 380 30.15 12.13 -11.37
CA VAL A 380 31.32 11.71 -12.14
C VAL A 380 32.31 11.13 -11.15
N TYR A 381 32.74 9.90 -11.42
CA TYR A 381 33.72 9.18 -10.62
C TYR A 381 34.91 8.79 -11.48
N ASP A 382 36.08 8.74 -10.84
CA ASP A 382 37.28 8.20 -11.45
C ASP A 382 37.22 6.68 -11.38
N VAL A 383 37.48 6.02 -12.51
CA VAL A 383 37.56 4.56 -12.58
C VAL A 383 39.03 4.18 -12.67
N GLU A 384 39.48 3.35 -11.74
CA GLU A 384 40.87 2.89 -11.70
C GLU A 384 41.17 1.92 -12.86
N ASN A 385 40.29 0.95 -13.09
CA ASN A 385 40.42 -0.03 -14.14
C ASN A 385 39.05 -0.57 -14.59
N ALA A 386 38.97 -1.10 -15.80
CA ALA A 386 37.85 -1.88 -16.30
C ALA A 386 38.41 -3.20 -16.83
N VAL A 387 37.78 -4.35 -16.52
CA VAL A 387 38.29 -5.67 -16.92
C VAL A 387 37.18 -6.43 -17.63
N LYS A 388 37.42 -6.83 -18.89
CA LYS A 388 36.48 -7.64 -19.67
C LYS A 388 36.70 -9.10 -19.34
N ILE A 389 35.79 -9.67 -18.54
CA ILE A 389 35.88 -11.04 -18.02
C ILE A 389 36.17 -12.09 -19.11
N ARG A 390 35.56 -11.94 -20.29
CA ARG A 390 35.69 -12.92 -21.40
C ARG A 390 37.10 -12.99 -21.99
N THR A 391 37.75 -11.86 -22.18
CA THR A 391 39.02 -11.76 -22.91
C THR A 391 40.20 -11.47 -21.99
N GLY A 392 39.94 -11.04 -20.75
CA GLY A 392 40.95 -10.54 -19.83
C GLY A 392 41.51 -9.16 -20.21
N GLU A 393 40.96 -8.52 -21.24
CA GLU A 393 41.36 -7.17 -21.63
C GLU A 393 41.05 -6.20 -20.50
N GLU A 394 41.97 -5.26 -20.27
CA GLU A 394 41.86 -4.27 -19.22
C GLU A 394 41.78 -2.84 -19.78
N GLY A 395 41.42 -1.89 -18.93
CA GLY A 395 41.39 -0.47 -19.24
C GLY A 395 40.47 -0.11 -20.41
N TYR A 396 41.04 0.57 -21.41
CA TYR A 396 40.32 1.04 -22.59
C TYR A 396 39.81 -0.12 -23.46
N ASP A 397 40.61 -1.16 -23.65
CA ASP A 397 40.29 -2.31 -24.51
C ASP A 397 39.14 -3.13 -23.94
N ALA A 398 39.01 -3.14 -22.60
CA ALA A 398 37.88 -3.73 -21.91
C ALA A 398 36.52 -3.13 -22.30
N LEU A 399 36.51 -1.87 -22.77
CA LEU A 399 35.30 -1.14 -23.17
C LEU A 399 35.02 -1.20 -24.67
N GLN A 400 35.86 -1.86 -25.47
CA GLN A 400 35.67 -1.96 -26.92
C GLN A 400 34.84 -3.20 -27.29
N ASP A 401 33.78 -2.99 -28.08
CA ASP A 401 33.02 -4.07 -28.68
C ASP A 401 33.69 -4.51 -29.99
N THR A 402 34.53 -5.55 -29.92
CA THR A 402 35.04 -6.23 -31.12
C THR A 402 34.01 -7.29 -31.55
N GLU A 403 33.49 -7.16 -32.78
CA GLU A 403 32.68 -8.20 -33.41
C GLU A 403 33.47 -9.52 -33.50
N ILE A 404 32.79 -10.64 -33.26
CA ILE A 404 33.38 -11.98 -33.30
C ILE A 404 33.35 -12.47 -34.75
N GLU A 405 34.49 -12.85 -35.32
CA GLU A 405 34.48 -13.86 -36.38
C GLU A 405 34.14 -15.20 -35.72
N GLU A 406 32.92 -15.71 -35.94
CA GLU A 406 32.53 -17.04 -35.46
C GLU A 406 33.50 -18.08 -36.04
N SER A 407 34.35 -18.67 -35.18
CA SER A 407 35.20 -19.79 -35.58
C SER A 407 34.32 -20.99 -35.90
N LYS A 408 34.34 -21.43 -37.17
CA LYS A 408 33.71 -22.67 -37.65
C LYS A 408 34.22 -23.93 -36.93
#